data_AF-A0A2M8PQN4-F1
#
_entry.id   AF-A0A2M8PQN4-F1
#
_cell.length_a   1.000
_cell.length_b   1.000
_cell.length_c   1.000
_cell.angle_alpha   90.00
_cell.angle_beta   90.00
_cell.angle_gamma   90.00
#
_symmetry.space_group_name_H-M   'P 1'
#
loop_
_entity.id
_entity.type
_entity.pdbx_description
1 polymer ?
#
loop_
_entity_poly.entity_id
_entity_poly.type
_entity_poly.pdbx_seq_one_letter_code
_entity_poly.pdbx_strand_id
1 'polypeptide(L)'
;MLAGRTTNDDATTLGLNIFRAANDTAARDIVVNDPVMQKRVMRAEWYPFGPPVVKKINLDDRPQWLWIVRPTRPEMLSEAPTDDEIRHAAAHGDYLQRLIDDGTAVLFGRTQNTDYTSMGIIIMQAKSEAEARAIIEQDPAVQNRIFRAELYPYRIALFRA
;
A
#
# COMPACT_ATOMS: atom_id res chain seq x y z
N MET A 1 -7.95 -2.83 12.16
CA MET A 1 -8.56 -2.20 10.97
C MET A 1 -7.83 -0.89 10.71
N LEU A 2 -7.43 -0.65 9.47
CA LEU A 2 -6.94 0.63 8.98
C LEU A 2 -7.91 1.14 7.92
N ALA A 3 -8.29 2.40 8.00
CA ALA A 3 -9.04 3.09 6.96
C ALA A 3 -8.48 4.49 6.75
N GLY A 4 -8.45 4.93 5.51
CA GLY A 4 -8.06 6.28 5.15
C GLY A 4 -8.34 6.54 3.67
N ARG A 5 -8.03 7.75 3.23
CA ARG A 5 -8.27 8.15 1.84
C ARG A 5 -7.19 9.11 1.36
N THR A 6 -7.05 9.17 0.05
CA THR A 6 -6.28 10.25 -0.56
C THR A 6 -6.97 11.60 -0.33
N THR A 7 -6.19 12.68 -0.33
CA THR A 7 -6.67 14.04 0.00
C THR A 7 -6.76 14.97 -1.19
N ASN A 8 -6.50 14.47 -2.39
CA ASN A 8 -6.84 15.14 -3.65
C ASN A 8 -8.34 15.01 -3.92
N ASP A 9 -8.88 16.00 -4.64
CA ASP A 9 -10.30 16.08 -5.04
C ASP A 9 -10.44 15.91 -6.56
N ASP A 10 -9.79 14.90 -7.11
CA ASP A 10 -9.79 14.57 -8.54
C ASP A 10 -10.07 13.08 -8.79
N ALA A 11 -9.90 12.63 -10.04
CA ALA A 11 -10.12 11.25 -10.46
C ALA A 11 -9.24 10.21 -9.73
N THR A 12 -8.19 10.65 -9.03
CA THR A 12 -7.31 9.79 -8.23
C THR A 12 -7.75 9.72 -6.76
N THR A 13 -8.96 10.18 -6.45
CA THR A 13 -9.58 10.00 -5.14
C THR A 13 -9.77 8.51 -4.85
N LEU A 14 -9.08 7.98 -3.85
CA LEU A 14 -9.13 6.57 -3.45
C LEU A 14 -9.36 6.45 -1.94
N GLY A 15 -10.27 5.56 -1.55
CA GLY A 15 -10.38 5.04 -0.19
C GLY A 15 -9.61 3.73 -0.06
N LEU A 16 -8.82 3.58 1.00
CA LEU A 16 -8.12 2.33 1.32
C LEU A 16 -8.59 1.83 2.68
N ASN A 17 -9.06 0.59 2.71
CA ASN A 17 -9.46 -0.12 3.92
C ASN A 17 -8.68 -1.45 4.00
N ILE A 18 -7.98 -1.66 5.11
CA ILE A 18 -7.32 -2.93 5.44
C ILE A 18 -7.95 -3.46 6.72
N PHE A 19 -8.63 -4.60 6.62
CA PHE A 19 -9.38 -5.20 7.73
C PHE A 19 -9.21 -6.72 7.75
N ARG A 20 -9.53 -7.31 8.90
CA ARG A 20 -9.53 -8.77 9.06
C ARG A 20 -10.94 -9.30 8.78
N ALA A 21 -11.00 -10.43 8.10
CA ALA A 21 -12.20 -11.22 7.91
C ALA A 21 -11.86 -12.70 8.09
N ALA A 22 -12.86 -13.52 8.41
CA ALA A 22 -12.65 -14.96 8.61
C ALA A 22 -12.31 -15.69 7.31
N ASN A 23 -12.82 -15.21 6.17
CA ASN A 23 -12.62 -15.74 4.83
C ASN A 23 -13.03 -14.69 3.78
N ASP A 24 -12.86 -15.01 2.50
CA ASP A 24 -13.19 -14.10 1.39
C ASP A 24 -14.67 -13.73 1.32
N THR A 25 -15.59 -14.68 1.57
CA THR A 25 -17.03 -14.41 1.61
C THR A 25 -17.38 -13.39 2.68
N ALA A 26 -16.86 -13.57 3.90
CA ALA A 26 -17.06 -12.62 4.99
C ALA A 26 -16.44 -11.24 4.66
N ALA A 27 -15.29 -11.21 3.98
CA ALA A 27 -14.67 -9.95 3.56
C ALA A 27 -15.55 -9.22 2.54
N ARG A 28 -16.07 -9.94 1.55
CA ARG A 28 -17.00 -9.43 0.55
C ARG A 28 -18.27 -8.89 1.20
N ASP A 29 -18.86 -9.64 2.12
CA ASP A 29 -20.09 -9.25 2.83
C ASP A 29 -19.90 -7.93 3.59
N ILE A 30 -18.74 -7.72 4.22
CA ILE A 30 -18.41 -6.43 4.87
C ILE A 30 -18.44 -5.29 3.84
N VAL A 31 -17.83 -5.48 2.67
CA VAL A 31 -17.74 -4.44 1.63
C VAL A 31 -19.11 -4.15 1.02
N VAL A 32 -19.84 -5.17 0.56
CA VAL A 32 -21.10 -4.96 -0.19
C VAL A 32 -22.25 -4.47 0.68
N ASN A 33 -22.19 -4.71 2.00
CA ASN A 33 -23.19 -4.22 2.94
C ASN A 33 -22.93 -2.81 3.45
N ASP A 34 -21.82 -2.18 3.07
CA ASP A 34 -21.61 -0.76 3.34
C ASP A 34 -22.72 0.07 2.65
N PRO A 35 -23.43 0.96 3.37
CA PRO A 35 -24.47 1.82 2.79
C PRO A 35 -24.03 2.59 1.54
N VAL A 36 -22.76 3.00 1.42
CA VAL A 36 -22.28 3.70 0.22
C VAL A 36 -22.14 2.78 -0.99
N MET A 37 -21.90 1.48 -0.77
CA MET A 37 -21.85 0.47 -1.82
C MET A 37 -23.26 0.06 -2.24
N GLN A 38 -24.17 -0.15 -1.28
CA GLN A 38 -25.58 -0.48 -1.57
C GLN A 38 -26.27 0.63 -2.37
N LYS A 39 -25.98 1.90 -2.05
CA LYS A 39 -26.49 3.07 -2.78
C LYS A 39 -25.72 3.38 -4.07
N ARG A 40 -24.68 2.59 -4.40
CA ARG A 40 -23.81 2.78 -5.58
C ARG A 40 -23.18 4.17 -5.66
N VAL A 41 -22.98 4.81 -4.52
CA VAL A 41 -22.25 6.09 -4.40
C VAL A 41 -20.76 5.85 -4.59
N MET A 42 -20.27 4.69 -4.16
CA MET A 42 -18.89 4.25 -4.35
C MET A 42 -18.82 2.92 -5.09
N ARG A 43 -17.65 2.65 -5.65
CA ARG A 43 -17.24 1.34 -6.15
C ARG A 43 -16.02 0.91 -5.36
N ALA A 44 -15.89 -0.40 -5.13
CA ALA A 44 -14.74 -0.97 -4.45
C ALA A 44 -14.25 -2.21 -5.17
N GLU A 45 -12.93 -2.36 -5.14
CA GLU A 45 -12.24 -3.61 -5.39
C GLU A 45 -11.78 -4.15 -4.03
N TRP A 46 -11.68 -5.47 -3.88
CA TRP A 46 -11.17 -6.10 -2.67
C TRP A 46 -10.19 -7.20 -3.05
N TYR A 47 -9.14 -7.32 -2.24
CA TYR A 47 -8.05 -8.25 -2.49
C TYR A 47 -7.64 -8.91 -1.16
N PRO A 48 -7.32 -10.21 -1.16
CA PRO A 48 -6.61 -10.81 -0.03
C PRO A 48 -5.31 -10.06 0.20
N PHE A 49 -5.07 -9.64 1.44
CA PHE A 49 -3.89 -8.85 1.82
C PHE A 49 -3.11 -9.63 2.87
N GLY A 50 -1.81 -9.79 2.63
CA GLY A 50 -0.94 -10.50 3.56
C GLY A 50 -0.83 -9.74 4.90
N PRO A 51 -0.33 -10.37 5.97
CA PRO A 51 -0.08 -9.67 7.22
C PRO A 51 0.84 -8.47 6.97
N PRO A 52 0.39 -7.22 7.20
CA PRO A 52 1.27 -6.07 7.03
C PRO A 52 2.30 -6.03 8.14
N VAL A 53 3.46 -5.47 7.82
CA VAL A 53 4.39 -4.97 8.83
C VAL A 53 3.88 -3.61 9.29
N VAL A 54 3.54 -3.54 10.56
CA VAL A 54 3.05 -2.33 11.23
C VAL A 54 3.71 -2.27 12.60
N LYS A 55 4.32 -1.14 12.93
CA LYS A 55 4.71 -0.82 14.32
C LYS A 55 3.66 0.10 14.94
N LYS A 56 3.80 0.37 16.24
CA LYS A 56 2.94 1.33 16.95
C LYS A 56 2.89 2.62 16.13
N ILE A 57 1.71 2.94 15.60
CA ILE A 57 1.51 4.12 14.77
C ILE A 57 1.71 5.36 15.63
N ASN A 58 2.77 6.11 15.34
CA ASN A 58 3.02 7.43 15.92
C ASN A 58 2.91 8.45 14.79
N LEU A 59 1.69 8.97 14.60
CA LEU A 59 1.45 10.03 13.64
C LEU A 59 1.86 11.36 14.26
N ASP A 60 2.65 12.13 13.53
CA ASP A 60 3.04 13.49 13.88
C ASP A 60 2.38 14.47 12.90
N ASP A 61 2.78 15.75 12.94
CA ASP A 61 2.20 16.80 12.12
C ASP A 61 2.65 16.76 10.65
N ARG A 62 3.53 15.83 10.26
CA ARG A 62 3.95 15.70 8.85
C ARG A 62 2.79 15.20 7.99
N PRO A 63 2.72 15.70 6.73
CA PRO A 63 1.84 15.12 5.72
C PRO A 63 2.05 13.60 5.57
N GLN A 64 0.94 12.89 5.41
CA GLN A 64 0.92 11.46 5.15
C GLN A 64 0.79 11.20 3.66
N TRP A 65 1.38 10.10 3.22
CA TRP A 65 1.46 9.71 1.83
C TRP A 65 1.13 8.24 1.66
N LEU A 66 0.36 7.94 0.61
CA LEU A 66 0.12 6.59 0.14
C LEU A 66 1.06 6.32 -1.03
N TRP A 67 1.93 5.35 -0.85
CA TRP A 67 2.80 4.83 -1.88
C TRP A 67 2.30 3.45 -2.31
N ILE A 68 1.86 3.35 -3.57
CA ILE A 68 1.47 2.09 -4.19
C ILE A 68 2.61 1.62 -5.09
N VAL A 69 3.02 0.36 -4.96
CA VAL A 69 4.10 -0.24 -5.73
C VAL A 69 3.61 -1.47 -6.48
N ARG A 70 4.07 -1.67 -7.72
CA ARG A 70 3.68 -2.81 -8.56
C ARG A 70 4.89 -3.39 -9.30
N PRO A 71 4.96 -4.72 -9.50
CA PRO A 71 5.86 -5.35 -10.46
C PRO A 71 5.83 -4.65 -11.82
N THR A 72 6.99 -4.34 -12.38
CA THR A 72 7.08 -3.97 -13.79
C THR A 72 6.81 -5.16 -14.70
N ARG A 73 7.21 -6.37 -14.26
CA ARG A 73 6.88 -7.66 -14.84
C ARG A 73 6.01 -8.50 -13.89
N PRO A 74 4.68 -8.53 -14.04
CA PRO A 74 3.79 -9.29 -13.15
C PRO A 74 4.07 -10.80 -13.10
N GLU A 75 4.65 -11.35 -14.16
CA GLU A 75 5.04 -12.76 -14.27
C GLU A 75 6.09 -13.18 -13.23
N MET A 76 6.78 -12.21 -12.58
CA MET A 76 7.61 -12.51 -11.41
C MET A 76 6.81 -13.10 -10.24
N LEU A 77 5.49 -12.89 -10.21
CA LEU A 77 4.58 -13.39 -9.19
C LEU A 77 3.78 -14.62 -9.66
N SER A 78 3.36 -14.66 -10.92
CA SER A 78 2.52 -15.75 -11.44
C SER A 78 3.31 -16.94 -11.97
N GLU A 79 4.57 -16.72 -12.36
CA GLU A 79 5.45 -17.76 -12.88
C GLU A 79 6.65 -17.92 -11.94
N ALA A 80 7.75 -17.23 -12.21
CA ALA A 80 8.94 -17.23 -11.39
C ALA A 80 9.68 -15.89 -11.52
N PRO A 81 10.23 -15.35 -10.42
CA PRO A 81 11.11 -14.19 -10.49
C PRO A 81 12.50 -14.58 -11.04
N THR A 82 13.20 -13.61 -11.60
CA THR A 82 14.63 -13.74 -11.95
C THR A 82 15.50 -13.53 -10.71
N ASP A 83 16.78 -13.92 -10.77
CA ASP A 83 17.73 -13.70 -9.67
C ASP A 83 17.88 -12.21 -9.31
N ASP A 84 17.83 -11.33 -10.32
CA ASP A 84 17.87 -9.88 -10.11
C ASP A 84 16.60 -9.36 -9.42
N GLU A 85 15.43 -9.85 -9.82
CA GLU A 85 14.16 -9.50 -9.18
C GLU A 85 14.12 -9.98 -7.73
N ILE A 86 14.60 -11.20 -7.45
CA ILE A 86 14.73 -11.73 -6.08
C ILE A 86 15.62 -10.81 -5.24
N ARG A 87 16.81 -10.49 -5.76
CA ARG A 87 17.80 -9.65 -5.07
C ARG A 87 17.26 -8.26 -4.76
N HIS A 88 16.63 -7.60 -5.74
CA HIS A 88 16.10 -6.25 -5.56
C HIS A 88 14.80 -6.22 -4.74
N ALA A 89 13.94 -7.24 -4.85
CA ALA A 89 12.75 -7.36 -3.99
C ALA A 89 13.13 -7.59 -2.52
N ALA A 90 14.19 -8.35 -2.25
CA ALA A 90 14.72 -8.50 -0.89
C ALA A 90 15.26 -7.16 -0.36
N ALA A 91 16.08 -6.46 -1.16
CA ALA A 91 16.62 -5.14 -0.78
C ALA A 91 15.52 -4.08 -0.57
N HIS A 92 14.42 -4.16 -1.34
CA HIS A 92 13.21 -3.37 -1.12
C HIS A 92 12.58 -3.66 0.25
N GLY A 93 12.43 -4.94 0.62
CA GLY A 93 11.94 -5.33 1.94
C GLY A 93 12.79 -4.76 3.08
N ASP A 94 14.12 -4.88 2.97
CA ASP A 94 15.06 -4.33 3.96
C ASP A 94 15.02 -2.79 4.03
N TYR A 95 14.76 -2.13 2.89
CA TYR A 95 14.56 -0.69 2.83
C TYR A 95 13.28 -0.27 3.56
N LEU A 96 12.16 -0.90 3.26
CA LEU A 96 10.89 -0.62 3.93
C LEU A 96 10.94 -0.92 5.43
N GLN A 97 11.66 -1.97 5.84
CA GLN A 97 11.86 -2.28 7.26
C GLN A 97 12.59 -1.15 7.98
N ARG A 98 13.64 -0.56 7.38
CA ARG A 98 14.34 0.60 7.94
C ARG A 98 13.41 1.81 8.09
N LEU A 99 12.57 2.09 7.09
CA LEU A 99 11.57 3.16 7.17
C LEU A 99 10.53 2.92 8.27
N ILE A 100 10.15 1.66 8.52
CA ILE A 100 9.28 1.31 9.66
C ILE A 100 10.01 1.54 10.99
N ASP A 101 11.29 1.19 11.05
CA ASP A 101 12.08 1.28 12.27
C ASP A 101 12.39 2.72 12.69
N ASP A 102 12.60 3.61 11.73
CA ASP A 102 12.85 5.04 11.97
C ASP A 102 11.57 5.91 12.07
N GLY A 103 10.40 5.32 11.79
CA GLY A 103 9.09 5.98 11.87
C GLY A 103 8.73 6.83 10.65
N THR A 104 9.48 6.73 9.55
CA THR A 104 9.13 7.33 8.26
C THR A 104 7.95 6.61 7.62
N ALA A 105 7.97 5.27 7.59
CA ALA A 105 6.82 4.45 7.21
C ALA A 105 6.04 4.02 8.45
N VAL A 106 4.73 3.84 8.27
CA VAL A 106 3.80 3.43 9.33
C VAL A 106 3.24 2.02 9.08
N LEU A 107 3.11 1.66 7.80
CA LEU A 107 2.64 0.37 7.35
C LEU A 107 3.33 0.04 6.02
N PHE A 108 3.74 -1.22 5.84
CA PHE A 108 3.84 -1.79 4.51
C PHE A 108 3.26 -3.20 4.45
N GLY A 109 2.77 -3.58 3.28
CA GLY A 109 2.26 -4.92 3.00
C GLY A 109 1.88 -5.06 1.54
N ARG A 110 1.37 -6.22 1.14
CA ARG A 110 0.97 -6.48 -0.24
C ARG A 110 -0.27 -7.36 -0.35
N THR A 111 -0.98 -7.16 -1.45
CA THR A 111 -2.00 -8.12 -1.88
C THR A 111 -1.35 -9.47 -2.20
N GLN A 112 -2.16 -10.54 -2.12
CA GLN A 112 -1.71 -11.93 -2.32
C GLN A 112 -2.09 -12.49 -3.68
N ASN A 113 -2.86 -11.75 -4.49
CA ASN A 113 -3.07 -12.12 -5.88
C ASN A 113 -1.78 -11.91 -6.69
N THR A 114 -1.62 -12.67 -7.76
CA THR A 114 -0.40 -12.72 -8.58
C THR A 114 -0.59 -12.10 -9.97
N ASP A 115 -1.78 -11.58 -10.27
CA ASP A 115 -2.10 -10.93 -11.54
C ASP A 115 -1.69 -9.43 -11.58
N TYR A 116 -2.05 -8.76 -12.68
CA TYR A 116 -1.72 -7.36 -12.97
C TYR A 116 -2.30 -6.34 -11.96
N THR A 117 -3.28 -6.75 -11.16
CA THR A 117 -3.87 -5.95 -10.07
C THR A 117 -3.15 -6.13 -8.74
N SER A 118 -2.09 -6.94 -8.68
CA SER A 118 -1.26 -7.07 -7.49
C SER A 118 -0.62 -5.73 -7.09
N MET A 119 -0.60 -5.45 -5.79
CA MET A 119 -0.15 -4.17 -5.24
C MET A 119 0.61 -4.38 -3.94
N GLY A 120 1.76 -3.71 -3.81
CA GLY A 120 2.32 -3.34 -2.52
C GLY A 120 1.76 -1.99 -2.08
N ILE A 121 1.47 -1.85 -0.79
CA ILE A 121 0.91 -0.67 -0.18
C ILE A 121 1.85 -0.25 0.95
N ILE A 122 2.30 1.00 0.89
CA ILE A 122 3.12 1.64 1.91
C ILE A 122 2.43 2.94 2.32
N ILE A 123 2.29 3.16 3.62
CA ILE A 123 1.84 4.44 4.17
C ILE A 123 3.01 5.05 4.93
N MET A 124 3.32 6.31 4.64
CA MET A 124 4.50 7.00 5.19
C MET A 124 4.20 8.47 5.53
N GLN A 125 5.10 9.08 6.29
CA GLN A 125 5.08 10.48 6.69
C GLN A 125 6.31 11.19 6.12
N ALA A 126 6.11 12.34 5.49
CA ALA A 126 7.18 13.16 4.94
C ALA A 126 6.79 14.64 5.01
N LYS A 127 7.77 15.52 5.21
CA LYS A 127 7.59 16.98 5.34
C LYS A 127 7.03 17.62 4.07
N SER A 128 7.21 16.99 2.91
CA SER A 128 6.70 17.45 1.63
C SER A 128 6.55 16.32 0.62
N GLU A 129 5.87 16.58 -0.49
CA GLU A 129 5.80 15.65 -1.63
C GLU A 129 7.19 15.36 -2.19
N ALA A 130 8.06 16.37 -2.27
CA ALA A 130 9.41 16.21 -2.79
C ALA A 130 10.24 15.25 -1.94
N GLU A 131 10.13 15.33 -0.61
CA GLU A 131 10.78 14.36 0.30
C GLU A 131 10.16 12.96 0.14
N ALA A 132 8.83 12.86 0.01
CA ALA A 132 8.17 11.57 -0.21
C ALA A 132 8.64 10.91 -1.52
N ARG A 133 8.75 11.69 -2.62
CA ARG A 133 9.29 11.22 -3.89
C ARG A 133 10.75 10.79 -3.77
N ALA A 134 11.57 11.57 -3.08
CA ALA A 134 12.98 11.22 -2.86
C ALA A 134 13.13 9.89 -2.09
N ILE A 135 12.26 9.61 -1.12
CA ILE A 135 12.22 8.33 -0.40
C ILE A 135 11.88 7.17 -1.36
N ILE A 136 10.91 7.36 -2.27
CA ILE A 136 10.55 6.35 -3.27
C ILE A 136 11.71 6.11 -4.25
N GLU A 137 12.35 7.17 -4.71
CA GLU A 137 13.46 7.12 -5.68
C GLU A 137 14.74 6.50 -5.10
N GLN A 138 14.84 6.39 -3.78
CA GLN A 138 15.91 5.68 -3.08
C GLN A 138 15.66 4.18 -2.92
N ASP A 139 14.45 3.70 -3.24
CA ASP A 139 14.11 2.29 -3.15
C ASP A 139 14.90 1.47 -4.19
N PRO A 140 15.67 0.45 -3.77
CA PRO A 140 16.46 -0.36 -4.68
C PRO A 140 15.66 -1.01 -5.80
N ALA A 141 14.42 -1.44 -5.55
CA ALA A 141 13.59 -2.06 -6.57
C ALA A 141 12.99 -1.05 -7.54
N VAL A 142 12.77 0.20 -7.12
CA VAL A 142 12.34 1.28 -8.01
C VAL A 142 13.50 1.75 -8.88
N GLN A 143 14.67 1.98 -8.29
CA GLN A 143 15.89 2.40 -9.03
C GLN A 143 16.25 1.42 -10.14
N ASN A 144 16.11 0.13 -9.87
CA ASN A 144 16.44 -0.94 -10.82
C ASN A 144 15.23 -1.36 -11.68
N ARG A 145 14.13 -0.59 -11.65
CA ARG A 145 12.92 -0.82 -12.46
C ARG A 145 12.30 -2.21 -12.30
N ILE A 146 12.51 -2.84 -11.14
CA ILE A 146 11.80 -4.05 -10.75
C ILE A 146 10.37 -3.70 -10.34
N PHE A 147 10.21 -2.55 -9.69
CA PHE A 147 8.91 -2.00 -9.35
C PHE A 147 8.68 -0.62 -9.95
N ARG A 148 7.42 -0.35 -10.30
CA ARG A 148 6.90 0.99 -10.54
C ARG A 148 6.17 1.49 -9.31
N ALA A 149 6.24 2.79 -9.04
CA ALA A 149 5.68 3.41 -7.87
C ALA A 149 4.74 4.57 -8.24
N GLU A 150 3.65 4.68 -7.48
CA GLU A 150 2.68 5.77 -7.53
C GLU A 150 2.58 6.38 -6.13
N LEU A 151 2.48 7.71 -6.06
CA LEU A 151 2.46 8.47 -4.82
C LEU A 151 1.22 9.36 -4.78
N TYR A 152 0.49 9.32 -3.67
CA TYR A 152 -0.71 10.12 -3.44
C TYR A 152 -0.66 10.80 -2.07
N PRO A 153 -1.12 12.06 -1.96
CA PRO A 153 -1.33 12.67 -0.65
C PRO A 153 -2.46 11.91 0.07
N TYR A 154 -2.27 11.59 1.34
CA TYR A 154 -3.12 10.64 2.05
C TYR A 154 -3.44 11.09 3.47
N ARG A 155 -4.50 10.51 4.06
CA ARG A 155 -4.83 10.67 5.47
C ARG A 155 -5.45 9.39 6.02
N ILE A 156 -4.84 8.85 7.08
CA ILE A 156 -5.44 7.82 7.92
C ILE A 156 -6.61 8.44 8.69
N ALA A 157 -7.80 7.85 8.54
CA ALA A 157 -9.03 8.28 9.20
C ALA A 157 -9.35 7.43 10.44
N LEU A 158 -9.01 6.13 10.38
CA LEU A 158 -9.21 5.19 11.47
C LEU A 158 -8.03 4.23 11.52
N PHE A 159 -7.50 4.02 12.72
CA PHE A 159 -6.55 2.96 12.99
C PHE A 159 -6.89 2.25 14.30
N ARG A 160 -7.03 0.93 14.23
CA ARG A 160 -7.16 0.03 15.38
C ARG A 160 -6.19 -1.13 15.17
N ALA A 161 -5.15 -1.16 16.01
CA ALA A 161 -4.22 -2.28 16.12
C ALA A 161 -4.93 -3.50 16.72
#